data_AF-A0A947FN20-F1
#
_entry.id   AF-A0A947FN20-F1
#
_cell.length_a   1.000
_cell.length_b   1.000
_cell.length_c   1.000
_cell.angle_alpha   90.00
_cell.angle_beta   90.00
_cell.angle_gamma   90.00
#
_symmetry.space_group_name_H-M   'P 1'
#
loop_
_entity.id
_entity.type
_entity.pdbx_description
1 polymer ?
#
loop_
_entity_poly.entity_id
_entity_poly.type
_entity_poly.pdbx_seq_one_letter_code
_entity_poly.pdbx_strand_id
1 'polypeptide(L)' 'ALEIGFNVNYLLDVLNVTDTSTVQASLRDSNSSCLLTYPDLPDCKYVIMPMRL' A
#
# COMPACT_ATOMS: atom_id res chain seq x y z
N ALA A 1 7.78 -5.95 17.68
CA ALA A 1 7.15 -6.32 16.40
C ALA A 1 6.56 -5.06 15.78
N LEU A 2 6.60 -4.91 14.46
CA LEU A 2 5.95 -3.78 13.76
C LEU A 2 4.50 -4.17 13.48
N GLU A 3 3.55 -3.37 13.99
CA GLU A 3 2.11 -3.55 13.79
C GLU A 3 1.54 -2.26 13.21
N ILE A 4 0.84 -2.36 12.08
CA ILE A 4 0.26 -1.22 11.37
C ILE A 4 -1.12 -1.61 10.87
N GLY A 5 -2.12 -0.81 11.20
CA GLY A 5 -3.48 -0.95 10.68
C GLY A 5 -3.65 -0.20 9.37
N PHE A 6 -4.38 -0.79 8.42
CA PHE A 6 -4.81 -0.12 7.20
C PHE A 6 -6.30 -0.34 6.98
N ASN A 7 -6.94 0.62 6.32
CA ASN A 7 -8.29 0.39 5.81
C ASN A 7 -8.21 -0.63 4.67
N VAL A 8 -8.90 -1.75 4.82
CA VAL A 8 -8.92 -2.83 3.82
C VAL A 8 -9.48 -2.35 2.48
N ASN A 9 -10.43 -1.42 2.47
CA ASN A 9 -11.03 -0.91 1.24
C ASN A 9 -10.00 -0.14 0.41
N TYR A 10 -9.14 0.65 1.04
CA TYR A 10 -8.08 1.37 0.31
C TYR A 10 -7.06 0.42 -0.32
N LEU A 11 -6.75 -0.69 0.35
CA LEU A 11 -5.89 -1.72 -0.22
C LEU A 11 -6.56 -2.38 -1.42
N LEU A 12 -7.84 -2.74 -1.32
CA LEU A 12 -8.59 -3.32 -2.43
C LEU A 12 -8.71 -2.37 -3.61
N ASP A 13 -8.96 -1.08 -3.36
CA ASP A 13 -9.06 -0.06 -4.42
C ASP A 13 -7.76 0.03 -5.21
N VAL A 14 -6.61 0.00 -4.54
CA VAL A 14 -5.30 -0.02 -5.21
C VAL A 14 -5.09 -1.34 -5.95
N LEU A 15 -5.24 -2.48 -5.28
CA LEU A 15 -4.99 -3.79 -5.87
C LEU A 15 -5.86 -4.08 -7.10
N ASN A 16 -7.06 -3.51 -7.19
CA ASN A 16 -7.96 -3.67 -8.33
C ASN A 16 -7.64 -2.75 -9.53
N VAL A 17 -6.63 -1.86 -9.45
CA VAL A 17 -6.29 -0.98 -10.59
C VAL A 17 -5.62 -1.74 -11.74
N THR A 18 -4.95 -2.85 -11.45
CA THR A 18 -4.19 -3.59 -12.46
C THR A 18 -4.21 -5.09 -12.17
N ASP A 19 -4.15 -5.89 -13.22
CA ASP A 19 -4.13 -7.37 -13.15
C ASP A 19 -2.74 -7.93 -12.83
N THR A 20 -1.83 -7.11 -12.31
CA THR A 20 -0.47 -7.54 -11.97
C THR A 20 -0.52 -8.52 -10.80
N SER A 21 0.22 -9.62 -10.91
CA SER A 21 0.28 -10.65 -9.86
C SER A 21 1.09 -10.23 -8.62
N THR A 22 1.85 -9.14 -8.72
CA THR A 22 2.74 -8.67 -7.66
C THR A 22 2.60 -7.17 -7.44
N VAL A 23 2.71 -6.76 -6.18
CA VAL A 23 2.76 -5.36 -5.74
C VAL A 23 3.92 -5.22 -4.76
N GLN A 24 4.59 -4.07 -4.79
CA GLN A 24 5.63 -3.73 -3.84
C GLN A 24 5.08 -2.73 -2.83
N ALA A 25 5.22 -3.06 -1.53
CA ALA A 25 4.82 -2.19 -0.44
C ALA A 25 6.07 -1.68 0.30
N SER A 26 6.22 -0.36 0.40
CA SER A 26 7.27 0.30 1.16
C SER A 26 6.67 0.87 2.45
N LEU A 27 7.10 0.33 3.59
CA LEU A 27 6.65 0.73 4.93
C LEU A 27 7.86 1.15 5.77
N ARG A 28 7.67 2.16 6.62
CA ARG A 28 8.72 2.66 7.52
C ARG A 28 8.40 2.36 8.98
N ASP A 29 7.28 2.86 9.46
CA ASP A 29 6.81 2.72 10.84
C ASP A 29 5.28 2.89 10.88
N SER A 30 4.66 2.66 12.04
CA SER A 30 3.21 2.70 12.22
C SER A 30 2.57 4.09 12.12
N ASN A 31 3.39 5.16 12.07
CA ASN A 31 2.93 6.53 11.92
C ASN A 31 3.18 7.09 10.52
N SER A 32 3.88 6.33 9.67
CA SER A 32 4.26 6.72 8.32
C SER A 32 3.32 6.12 7.28
N SER A 33 3.13 6.84 6.18
CA SER A 33 2.35 6.34 5.04
C SER A 33 2.98 5.07 4.44
N CYS A 34 2.13 4.18 3.93
CA CYS A 34 2.53 3.06 3.08
C CYS A 34 2.51 3.51 1.61
N LEU A 35 3.60 3.25 0.89
CA LEU A 35 3.68 3.46 -0.55
C LEU A 35 3.54 2.12 -1.26
N LEU A 36 2.57 2.02 -2.17
CA LEU A 36 2.35 0.87 -3.04
C LEU A 36 2.73 1.23 -4.48
N THR A 37 3.49 0.33 -5.10
CA THR A 37 3.93 0.42 -6.50
C THR A 37 3.81 -0.94 -7.18
N TYR A 38 3.72 -0.92 -8.52
CA TYR A 38 3.81 -2.15 -9.31
C TYR A 38 5.19 -2.24 -9.94
N PRO A 39 5.83 -3.42 -9.95
CA PRO A 39 7.15 -3.58 -10.56
C PRO A 39 7.21 -3.14 -12.02
N ASP A 40 6.12 -3.38 -12.76
CA ASP A 40 6.03 -3.09 -14.19
C ASP A 40 5.51 -1.67 -14.49
N LEU A 41 5.05 -0.93 -13.47
CA LEU A 41 4.49 0.43 -13.60
C LEU A 41 5.10 1.36 -12.53
N PRO A 42 6.38 1.75 -12.68
CA PRO A 42 7.10 2.52 -11.66
C PRO A 42 6.53 3.94 -11.43
N ASP A 43 5.78 4.46 -12.41
CA ASP A 43 5.13 5.76 -12.33
C ASP A 43 3.77 5.69 -11.59
N CYS A 44 3.20 4.50 -11.44
CA CYS A 44 1.96 4.28 -10.69
C CYS A 44 2.28 4.12 -9.20
N LYS A 45 2.00 5.18 -8.43
CA LYS A 45 2.29 5.27 -6.99
C LYS A 45 1.02 5.55 -6.21
N TYR A 46 0.74 4.70 -5.22
CA TYR A 46 -0.40 4.86 -4.33
C TYR A 46 0.08 5.03 -2.90
N VAL A 47 -0.45 6.04 -2.22
CA VAL A 47 -0.08 6.35 -0.83
C VAL A 47 -1.30 6.09 0.04
N ILE A 48 -1.15 5.18 1.01
CA ILE A 48 -2.19 4.86 1.98
C ILE A 48 -1.72 5.28 3.37
N MET A 49 -2.55 6.05 4.06
CA MET A 49 -2.28 6.44 5.45
C MET A 49 -2.64 5.30 6.41
N PRO A 50 -1.80 5.01 7.42
CA PRO A 50 -2.13 4.02 8.43
C PRO A 50 -3.31 4.51 9.29
N MET A 51 -4.09 3.55 9.78
CA MET A 51 -5.10 3.78 10.81
C MET A 51 -4.56 3.33 12.16
N ARG A 52 -4.91 4.08 13.19
CA ARG A 52 -4.58 3.74 14.56
C ARG A 52 -5.66 2.79 15.09
N LEU A 53 -5.28 1.54 15.38
CA LEU A 53 -6.08 0.58 16.13
C LEU A 53 -5.87 0.75 17.64
#